data_AF-A0A6C1QDL1-F1
#
_entry.id   AF-A0A6C1QDL1-F1
#
_cell.length_a   1.000
_cell.length_b   1.000
_cell.length_c   1.000
_cell.angle_alpha   90.00
_cell.angle_beta   90.00
_cell.angle_gamma   90.00
#
_symmetry.space_group_name_H-M   'P 1'
#
loop_
_entity.id
_entity.type
_entity.pdbx_description
1 polymer ?
#
loop_
_entity_poly.entity_id
_entity_poly.type
_entity_poly.pdbx_seq_one_letter_code
_entity_poly.pdbx_strand_id
1 'polypeptide(L)' 'MHETKEANFDQVLTHRAKLFKALAHPARLAILQYLAEIQTCITGDIAEELPLSRTTVNQHLKELRDAGLIRGTVEG' A
#
# COMPACT_ATOMS: atom_id res chain seq x y z
N MET A 1 3.03 -12.79 -31.22
CA MET A 1 2.96 -11.35 -30.86
C MET A 1 2.07 -11.27 -29.63
N HIS A 2 2.66 -11.13 -28.43
CA HIS A 2 1.88 -11.04 -27.20
C HIS A 2 1.44 -9.60 -27.01
N GLU A 3 0.24 -9.27 -27.48
CA GLU A 3 -0.43 -8.01 -27.12
C GLU A 3 -0.81 -8.09 -25.64
N THR A 4 -0.03 -7.42 -24.80
CA THR A 4 -0.43 -7.11 -23.43
C THR A 4 -1.70 -6.28 -23.49
N LYS A 5 -2.77 -6.81 -22.93
CA LYS A 5 -4.17 -6.35 -22.98
C LYS A 5 -4.43 -5.00 -22.27
N GLU A 6 -3.39 -4.20 -22.02
CA GLU A 6 -3.46 -2.91 -21.33
C GLU A 6 -3.70 -1.72 -22.28
N ALA A 7 -3.67 -1.94 -23.60
CA ALA A 7 -3.87 -0.89 -24.60
C ALA A 7 -5.37 -0.66 -24.89
N ASN A 8 -6.08 0.14 -24.06
CA ASN A 8 -7.21 1.05 -24.43
C ASN A 8 -8.11 1.48 -23.24
N PHE A 9 -7.58 1.75 -22.05
CA PHE A 9 -8.37 2.36 -20.97
C PHE A 9 -7.91 3.80 -20.69
N ASP A 10 -8.87 4.67 -20.36
CA ASP A 10 -8.60 6.05 -19.92
C ASP A 10 -7.54 6.05 -18.80
N GLN A 11 -6.62 7.02 -18.84
CA GLN A 11 -5.58 7.19 -17.84
C GLN A 11 -6.14 7.29 -16.42
N VAL A 12 -7.29 7.94 -16.23
CA VAL A 12 -8.01 8.02 -14.95
C VAL A 12 -8.44 6.63 -14.50
N LEU A 13 -8.99 5.81 -15.39
CA LEU A 13 -9.41 4.44 -15.07
C LEU A 13 -8.20 3.56 -14.74
N THR A 14 -7.11 3.71 -15.48
CA THR A 14 -5.85 3.00 -15.22
C THR A 14 -5.25 3.38 -13.87
N HIS A 15 -5.28 4.66 -13.51
CA HIS A 15 -4.83 5.13 -12.20
C HIS A 15 -5.71 4.59 -11.07
N ARG A 16 -7.04 4.64 -11.22
CA ARG A 16 -7.98 4.06 -10.26
C ARG A 16 -7.80 2.56 -10.09
N ALA A 17 -7.58 1.83 -11.19
CA ALA A 17 -7.33 0.40 -11.14
C ALA A 17 -6.08 0.06 -10.32
N LYS A 18 -5.00 0.87 -10.43
CA LYS A 18 -3.80 0.73 -9.59
C LYS A 18 -4.11 0.96 -8.11
N LEU A 19 -4.88 2.00 -7.78
CA LEU A 19 -5.31 2.27 -6.41
C LEU A 19 -6.16 1.12 -5.85
N PHE A 20 -7.17 0.67 -6.59
CA PHE A 20 -8.04 -0.42 -6.16
C PHE A 20 -7.29 -1.74 -6.01
N LYS A 21 -6.35 -2.03 -6.93
CA LYS A 21 -5.47 -3.19 -6.79
C LYS A 21 -4.63 -3.12 -5.52
N ALA A 22 -4.20 -1.93 -5.10
CA ALA A 22 -3.50 -1.72 -3.83
C ALA A 22 -4.42 -1.84 -2.60
N LEU A 23 -5.70 -1.48 -2.73
CA LEU A 23 -6.67 -1.59 -1.63
C LEU A 23 -7.24 -3.02 -1.45
N ALA A 24 -7.26 -3.84 -2.51
CA ALA A 24 -7.94 -5.14 -2.51
C ALA A 24 -7.31 -6.26 -1.63
N HIS A 25 -6.35 -5.94 -0.75
CA HIS A 25 -5.74 -6.94 0.14
C HIS A 25 -6.00 -6.59 1.61
N PRO A 26 -6.50 -7.53 2.44
CA PRO A 26 -6.91 -7.25 3.81
C PRO A 26 -5.78 -6.70 4.68
N ALA A 27 -4.55 -7.23 4.54
CA ALA A 27 -3.40 -6.69 5.27
C ALA A 27 -3.14 -5.21 4.98
N ARG A 28 -3.33 -4.76 3.72
CA ARG A 28 -3.12 -3.36 3.34
C ARG A 28 -4.22 -2.46 3.90
N LEU A 29 -5.45 -2.96 3.97
CA LEU A 29 -6.54 -2.25 4.65
C LEU A 29 -6.29 -2.13 6.16
N ALA A 30 -5.82 -3.19 6.81
CA ALA A 30 -5.45 -3.17 8.23
C ALA A 30 -4.32 -2.17 8.51
N ILE A 31 -3.28 -2.13 7.67
CA ILE A 31 -2.21 -1.14 7.75
C ILE A 31 -2.76 0.28 7.59
N LEU A 32 -3.62 0.54 6.58
CA LEU A 32 -4.20 1.87 6.37
C LEU A 32 -5.09 2.30 7.54
N GLN A 33 -5.88 1.38 8.10
CA GLN A 33 -6.68 1.65 9.28
C GLN A 33 -5.80 2.01 10.48
N TYR A 34 -4.79 1.19 10.76
CA TYR A 34 -3.81 1.46 11.82
C TYR A 34 -3.17 2.84 11.66
N LEU A 35 -2.65 3.15 10.45
CA LEU A 35 -2.04 4.45 10.16
C LEU A 35 -3.02 5.63 10.27
N ALA A 36 -4.30 5.43 9.99
CA ALA A 36 -5.32 6.48 10.10
C ALA A 36 -5.70 6.77 11.56
N GLU A 37 -5.60 5.78 12.44
CA GLU A 37 -5.93 5.90 13.87
C GLU A 37 -4.79 6.56 14.68
N ILE A 38 -3.55 6.44 14.21
CA ILE A 38 -2.37 6.95 14.92
C ILE A 38 -2.08 8.39 14.50
N GLN A 39 -2.44 9.32 15.38
CA GLN A 39 -2.29 10.75 15.14
C GLN A 39 -0.84 11.27 15.28
N THR A 40 0.09 10.46 15.79
CA THR A 40 1.47 10.88 16.06
C THR A 40 2.51 9.85 15.62
N CYS A 41 3.48 10.33 14.86
CA CYS A 41 4.62 9.58 14.33
C CYS A 41 5.43 8.86 15.42
N ILE A 42 6.13 7.82 14.97
CA ILE A 42 7.31 7.14 15.56
C ILE A 42 7.02 5.70 15.99
N THR A 43 7.33 4.80 15.04
CA THR A 43 7.99 3.50 15.24
C THR A 43 7.72 2.76 16.56
N GLY A 44 6.47 2.34 16.78
CA GLY A 44 6.19 1.00 17.26
C GLY A 44 6.00 0.13 16.02
N ASP A 45 6.78 -0.93 15.86
CA ASP A 45 6.84 -1.70 14.62
C ASP A 45 5.42 -2.12 14.21
N ILE A 46 4.94 -1.67 13.04
CA ILE A 46 3.60 -2.05 12.53
C ILE A 46 3.42 -3.57 12.51
N ALA A 47 4.52 -4.33 12.42
CA ALA A 47 4.49 -5.79 12.50
C ALA A 47 4.24 -6.36 13.91
N GLU A 48 4.35 -5.56 14.98
CA GLU A 48 3.95 -5.95 16.35
C GLU A 48 2.44 -5.80 16.54
N GLU A 49 1.82 -4.86 15.85
CA GLU A 49 0.38 -4.55 15.94
C GLU A 49 -0.46 -5.35 14.93
N LEU A 50 0.18 -5.96 13.94
CA LEU A 50 -0.47 -6.78 12.92
C LEU A 50 0.01 -8.23 13.00
N PRO A 51 -0.83 -9.22 12.67
CA PRO A 51 -0.44 -10.64 12.64
C PRO A 51 0.38 -10.98 11.38
N LEU A 52 1.44 -10.21 11.11
CA LEU A 52 2.25 -10.25 9.89
C LEU A 52 3.74 -10.12 10.23
N SER A 53 4.59 -10.77 9.44
CA SER A 53 6.05 -10.60 9.61
C SER A 53 6.50 -9.20 9.20
N ARG A 54 7.62 -8.71 9.78
CA ARG A 54 8.28 -7.45 9.36
C ARG A 54 8.51 -7.37 7.85
N THR A 55 8.97 -8.47 7.23
CA THR A 55 9.19 -8.53 5.77
C THR A 55 7.88 -8.33 5.00
N THR A 56 6.81 -9.00 5.43
CA THR A 56 5.48 -8.89 4.81
C THR A 56 4.90 -7.48 4.97
N VAL A 57 5.03 -6.89 6.15
CA VAL A 57 4.61 -5.51 6.41
C VAL A 57 5.37 -4.52 5.51
N ASN A 58 6.69 -4.63 5.41
CA ASN A 58 7.50 -3.78 4.54
C ASN A 58 7.10 -3.91 3.05
N GLN A 59 6.80 -5.13 2.59
CA GLN A 59 6.31 -5.35 1.24
C GLN A 59 4.97 -4.65 1.00
N HIS A 60 4.03 -4.76 1.95
CA HIS A 60 2.74 -4.08 1.84
C HIS A 60 2.86 -2.55 1.92
N LEU A 61 3.71 -2.02 2.79
CA LEU A 61 4.01 -0.58 2.87
C LEU A 61 4.60 -0.05 1.56
N LYS A 62 5.51 -0.81 0.94
CA LYS A 62 6.05 -0.48 -0.39
C LYS A 62 4.94 -0.39 -1.43
N GLU A 63 4.05 -1.38 -1.52
CA GLU A 63 2.94 -1.36 -2.48
C GLU A 63 1.97 -0.20 -2.27
N LEU A 64 1.63 0.09 -1.01
CA LEU A 64 0.77 1.23 -0.65
C LEU A 64 1.41 2.56 -1.03
N ARG A 65 2.72 2.71 -0.79
CA ARG A 65 3.48 3.91 -1.18
C ARG A 65 3.58 4.05 -2.69
N ASP A 66 3.89 2.98 -3.40
CA ASP A 66 4.02 2.98 -4.86
C ASP A 66 2.66 3.29 -5.54
N ALA A 67 1.54 2.95 -4.89
CA ALA A 67 0.19 3.37 -5.28
C ALA A 67 -0.17 4.81 -4.88
N GLY A 68 0.66 5.49 -4.08
CA GLY A 68 0.44 6.86 -3.61
C GLY A 68 -0.54 7.00 -2.44
N LEU A 69 -0.90 5.89 -1.77
CA LEU A 69 -1.86 5.87 -0.66
C LEU A 69 -1.24 6.33 0.67
N ILE A 70 0.07 6.14 0.84
CA ILE A 70 0.81 6.55 2.03
C ILE A 70 2.09 7.28 1.64
N ARG A 71 2.61 8.09 2.57
CA ARG A 71 3.92 8.73 2.47
C ARG A 71 4.74 8.32 3.69
N GLY A 72 6.04 8.15 3.50
CA GLY A 72 6.95 7.87 4.59
C GLY A 72 8.35 8.36 4.21
N THR A 73 9.06 8.90 5.20
CA THR A 73 10.49 9.19 5.11
C THR A 73 11.24 8.07 5.82
N VAL A 74 12.35 7.63 5.24
CA VAL A 74 13.30 6.78 5.97
C VAL A 74 14.25 7.74 6.67
N GLU A 75 14.11 7.87 7.98
CA GLU A 75 15.14 8.50 8.80
C GLU A 75 16.07 7.39 9.30
N GLY A 76 17.36 7.56 9.03
CA GLY A 76 18.44 6.68 9.44
C GLY A 76 19.54 7.48 10.10
#